data_AF-Q2KE39-F1
#
_entry.id   AF-Q2KE39-F1
#
_cell.length_a   1.000
_cell.length_b   1.000
_cell.length_c   1.000
_cell.angle_alpha   90.00
_cell.angle_beta   90.00
_cell.angle_gamma   90.00
#
_symmetry.space_group_name_H-M   'P 1'
#
loop_
_entity.id
_entity.type
_entity.pdbx_description
1 polymer ?
#
loop_
_entity_poly.entity_id
_entity_poly.type
_entity_poly.pdbx_seq_one_letter_code
_entity_poly.pdbx_strand_id
1 'polypeptide(L)'
;MSIGSRLYGATLALSLCLPVAAHAIEAAKKPPTPLSAYELYRIYGDKTWTWGTGGGRFFDEGRRFVAWTNDKGKQSFAEGKWVVDDLGQLCMRATWTNAEGAARASTCFGHRKIGNTIYQRRQPDGNWYVFRHSSLRQDDEFRKLVSTDTVSAKAYELKQLLLNQEIARKGG
;
A
#
# COMPACT_ATOMS: atom_id res chain seq x y z
N MET A 1 14.21 47.54 84.83
CA MET A 1 13.05 48.42 84.67
C MET A 1 12.34 48.07 83.37
N SER A 2 11.09 47.62 83.51
CA SER A 2 9.91 47.86 82.69
C SER A 2 9.95 47.85 81.13
N ILE A 3 9.27 46.82 80.59
CA ILE A 3 8.12 46.84 79.65
C ILE A 3 8.25 47.54 78.28
N GLY A 4 7.91 46.78 77.23
CA GLY A 4 7.51 47.32 75.93
C GLY A 4 7.10 46.26 74.90
N SER A 5 5.82 45.89 74.91
CA SER A 5 5.13 44.97 73.98
C SER A 5 5.27 45.33 72.49
N ARG A 6 5.33 44.33 71.61
CA ARG A 6 4.73 44.39 70.26
C ARG A 6 4.17 43.02 69.83
N LEU A 7 2.84 42.95 69.84
CA LEU A 7 2.02 42.04 69.05
C LEU A 7 2.05 42.46 67.56
N TYR A 8 1.56 41.54 66.72
CA TYR A 8 0.92 41.71 65.40
C TYR A 8 1.59 40.95 64.25
N GLY A 9 0.83 39.96 63.74
CA GLY A 9 0.64 39.82 62.29
C GLY A 9 1.16 38.53 61.68
N ALA A 10 0.49 37.40 61.95
CA ALA A 10 0.59 36.22 61.10
C ALA A 10 -0.19 36.47 59.80
N THR A 11 0.50 36.60 58.66
CA THR A 11 -0.10 36.50 57.33
C THR A 11 0.17 35.11 56.76
N LEU A 12 -0.84 34.24 56.82
CA LEU A 12 -0.92 33.04 55.98
C LEU A 12 -1.15 33.49 54.52
N ALA A 13 -0.13 33.38 53.68
CA ALA A 13 -0.31 33.45 52.24
C ALA A 13 -0.77 32.09 51.72
N LEU A 14 -2.09 31.91 51.58
CA LEU A 14 -2.69 30.74 50.95
C LEU A 14 -2.45 30.84 49.42
N SER A 15 -1.34 30.25 48.97
CA SER A 15 -1.00 30.18 47.54
C SER A 15 -1.95 29.19 46.85
N LEU A 16 -2.96 29.72 46.16
CA LEU A 16 -3.88 28.96 45.31
C LEU A 16 -3.13 28.46 44.07
N CYS A 17 -2.60 27.24 44.14
CA CYS A 17 -2.23 26.47 42.95
C CYS A 17 -3.51 26.14 42.17
N LEU A 18 -3.85 26.95 41.17
CA LEU A 18 -4.85 26.60 40.17
C LEU A 18 -4.26 25.50 39.26
N PRO A 19 -4.89 24.32 39.13
CA PRO A 19 -4.49 23.38 38.11
C PRO A 19 -4.86 23.97 36.75
N VAL A 20 -3.85 24.30 35.94
CA VAL A 20 -4.03 24.59 34.53
C VAL A 20 -4.64 23.34 33.91
N ALA A 21 -5.93 23.39 33.60
CA ALA A 21 -6.59 22.35 32.83
C ALA A 21 -5.96 22.33 31.44
N ALA A 22 -5.03 21.40 31.24
CA ALA A 22 -4.45 21.08 29.94
C ALA A 22 -5.59 20.55 29.04
N HIS A 23 -6.20 21.44 28.29
CA HIS A 23 -7.07 21.06 27.18
C HIS A 23 -6.15 20.51 26.08
N ALA A 24 -5.86 19.22 26.15
CA ALA A 24 -5.38 18.49 24.99
C ALA A 24 -6.49 18.56 23.94
N ILE A 25 -6.36 19.48 22.98
CA ILE A 25 -7.16 19.43 21.75
C ILE A 25 -6.68 18.18 21.02
N GLU A 26 -7.35 17.06 21.28
CA GLU A 26 -7.24 15.88 20.44
C GLU A 26 -7.82 16.28 19.08
N ALA A 27 -6.97 16.72 18.16
CA ALA A 27 -7.37 17.02 16.80
C ALA A 27 -8.10 15.79 16.25
N ALA A 28 -9.41 15.91 16.06
CA ALA A 28 -10.25 14.81 15.61
C ALA A 28 -9.66 14.22 14.31
N LYS A 29 -9.08 13.03 14.40
CA LYS A 29 -8.50 12.33 13.26
C LYS A 29 -9.65 12.01 12.30
N LYS A 30 -9.61 12.58 11.09
CA LYS A 30 -10.58 12.29 10.03
C LYS A 30 -10.68 10.76 9.85
N PRO A 31 -11.89 10.18 9.75
CA PRO A 31 -12.04 8.74 9.56
C PRO A 31 -11.43 8.31 8.21
N PRO A 32 -10.84 7.10 8.12
CA PRO A 32 -10.31 6.60 6.86
C PRO A 32 -11.44 6.33 5.85
N THR A 33 -11.39 6.95 4.69
CA THR A 33 -12.35 6.72 3.59
C THR A 33 -11.73 5.82 2.52
N PRO A 34 -12.47 4.90 1.90
CA PRO A 34 -12.00 4.18 0.71
C PRO A 34 -11.57 5.13 -0.41
N LEU A 35 -10.63 4.70 -1.23
CA LEU A 35 -10.41 5.33 -2.54
C LEU A 35 -11.52 4.88 -3.49
N SER A 36 -11.96 5.79 -4.37
CA SER A 36 -12.87 5.44 -5.47
C SER A 36 -12.19 4.58 -6.53
N ALA A 37 -12.99 3.91 -7.35
CA ALA A 37 -12.53 3.17 -8.52
C ALA A 37 -11.72 4.08 -9.47
N TYR A 38 -12.16 5.34 -9.64
CA TYR A 38 -11.47 6.34 -10.46
C TYR A 38 -10.10 6.72 -9.89
N GLU A 39 -9.99 6.97 -8.58
CA GLU A 39 -8.70 7.28 -7.95
C GLU A 39 -7.71 6.12 -8.09
N LEU A 40 -8.16 4.89 -7.87
CA LEU A 40 -7.33 3.70 -8.07
C LEU A 40 -6.93 3.53 -9.54
N TYR A 41 -7.85 3.76 -10.46
CA TYR A 41 -7.54 3.75 -11.87
C TYR A 41 -6.45 4.76 -12.22
N ARG A 42 -6.49 5.97 -11.67
CA ARG A 42 -5.44 6.99 -11.88
C ARG A 42 -4.08 6.61 -11.27
N ILE A 43 -4.08 5.79 -10.23
CA ILE A 43 -2.84 5.28 -9.59
C ILE A 43 -2.21 4.16 -10.43
N TYR A 44 -3.02 3.22 -10.93
CA TYR A 44 -2.52 1.99 -11.54
C TYR A 44 -2.53 1.99 -13.07
N GLY A 45 -3.41 2.75 -13.71
CA GLY A 45 -3.56 2.78 -15.16
C GLY A 45 -2.26 3.12 -15.90
N ASP A 46 -1.88 2.24 -16.82
CA ASP A 46 -0.63 2.26 -17.58
C ASP A 46 0.64 2.39 -16.72
N LYS A 47 0.58 1.85 -15.50
CA LYS A 47 1.74 1.73 -14.61
C LYS A 47 2.23 0.29 -14.53
N THR A 48 3.50 0.20 -14.21
CA THR A 48 4.18 -1.03 -13.84
C THR A 48 4.51 -0.95 -12.36
N TRP A 49 4.03 -1.89 -11.56
CA TRP A 49 4.41 -2.05 -10.17
C TRP A 49 5.64 -2.97 -10.11
N THR A 50 6.78 -2.41 -9.74
CA THR A 50 8.04 -3.16 -9.61
C THR A 50 8.17 -3.79 -8.23
N TRP A 51 8.53 -5.07 -8.18
CA TRP A 51 8.79 -5.83 -6.96
C TRP A 51 10.26 -6.28 -6.94
N GLY A 52 10.77 -6.72 -5.78
CA GLY A 52 12.15 -7.21 -5.68
C GLY A 52 12.42 -8.45 -6.55
N THR A 53 11.39 -9.24 -6.84
CA THR A 53 11.47 -10.49 -7.60
C THR A 53 10.74 -10.42 -8.94
N GLY A 54 10.31 -9.26 -9.41
CA GLY A 54 9.55 -9.15 -10.67
C GLY A 54 8.71 -7.89 -10.76
N GLY A 55 7.56 -7.99 -11.42
CA GLY A 55 6.63 -6.87 -11.50
C GLY A 55 5.33 -7.22 -12.22
N GLY A 56 4.35 -6.33 -12.07
CA GLY A 56 3.06 -6.42 -12.76
C GLY A 56 2.74 -5.12 -13.50
N ARG A 57 2.36 -5.23 -14.77
CA ARG A 57 1.88 -4.10 -15.58
C ARG A 57 0.37 -4.11 -15.70
N PHE A 58 -0.20 -2.94 -15.44
CA PHE A 58 -1.63 -2.65 -15.45
C PHE A 58 -1.94 -1.83 -16.70
N PHE A 59 -2.27 -2.51 -17.80
CA PHE A 59 -2.66 -1.82 -19.02
C PHE A 59 -4.03 -1.18 -18.85
N ASP A 60 -4.16 0.07 -19.25
CA ASP A 60 -5.45 0.74 -19.36
C ASP A 60 -6.34 -0.02 -20.36
N GLU A 61 -5.78 -0.26 -21.56
CA GLU A 61 -6.46 -0.95 -22.65
C GLU A 61 -7.00 -2.32 -22.21
N GLY A 62 -8.32 -2.43 -22.23
CA GLY A 62 -9.04 -3.65 -21.88
C GLY A 62 -8.76 -4.13 -20.44
N ARG A 63 -8.23 -3.27 -19.56
CA ARG A 63 -7.87 -3.60 -18.18
C ARG A 63 -7.00 -4.84 -18.07
N ARG A 64 -6.08 -5.04 -19.02
CA ARG A 64 -5.18 -6.20 -19.05
C ARG A 64 -4.14 -6.11 -17.95
N PHE A 65 -3.83 -7.25 -17.34
CA PHE A 65 -2.75 -7.40 -16.38
C PHE A 65 -1.75 -8.41 -16.93
N VAL A 66 -0.47 -8.03 -16.95
CA VAL A 66 0.64 -8.92 -17.30
C VAL A 66 1.65 -8.85 -16.17
N ALA A 67 2.26 -9.97 -15.80
CA ALA A 67 3.28 -10.00 -14.76
C ALA A 67 4.34 -11.04 -15.06
N TRP A 68 5.49 -10.88 -14.39
CA TRP A 68 6.46 -11.95 -14.25
C TRP A 68 7.06 -11.92 -12.84
N THR A 69 7.52 -13.07 -12.39
CA THR A 69 8.28 -13.22 -11.14
C THR A 69 9.41 -14.20 -11.32
N ASN A 70 10.46 -14.02 -10.52
CA ASN A 70 11.53 -14.97 -10.29
C ASN A 70 11.79 -15.02 -8.77
N ASP A 71 11.11 -15.95 -8.10
CA ASP A 71 11.32 -16.17 -6.66
C ASP A 71 12.27 -17.36 -6.47
N LYS A 72 13.49 -17.10 -6.00
CA LYS A 72 14.52 -18.13 -5.75
C LYS A 72 14.75 -19.08 -6.93
N GLY A 73 14.76 -18.54 -8.15
CA GLY A 73 14.94 -19.31 -9.39
C GLY A 73 13.65 -19.88 -9.99
N LYS A 74 12.52 -19.81 -9.27
CA LYS A 74 11.21 -20.23 -9.78
C LYS A 74 10.59 -19.11 -10.60
N GLN A 75 10.74 -19.21 -11.91
CA GLN A 75 10.20 -18.26 -12.85
C GLN A 75 8.72 -18.55 -13.16
N SER A 76 7.93 -17.49 -13.26
CA SER A 76 6.55 -17.56 -13.71
C SER A 76 6.17 -16.29 -14.45
N PHE A 77 5.28 -16.41 -15.43
CA PHE A 77 4.58 -15.27 -16.02
C PHE A 77 3.08 -15.37 -15.73
N ALA A 78 2.41 -14.22 -15.77
CA ALA A 78 0.98 -14.14 -15.58
C ALA A 78 0.32 -13.26 -16.64
N GLU A 79 -0.85 -13.68 -17.08
CA GLU A 79 -1.73 -12.91 -17.97
C GLU A 79 -3.15 -12.92 -17.38
N GLY A 80 -3.84 -11.79 -17.46
CA GLY A 80 -5.18 -11.66 -16.91
C GLY A 80 -5.74 -10.25 -16.99
N LYS A 81 -6.52 -9.88 -15.96
CA LYS A 81 -7.17 -8.57 -15.83
C LYS A 81 -6.92 -7.96 -14.46
N TRP A 82 -7.00 -6.64 -14.39
CA TRP A 82 -7.04 -5.92 -13.13
C TRP A 82 -8.34 -5.15 -12.99
N VAL A 83 -8.94 -5.20 -11.80
CA VAL A 83 -10.22 -4.55 -11.49
C VAL A 83 -10.07 -3.65 -10.29
N VAL A 84 -10.85 -2.56 -10.28
CA VAL A 84 -10.94 -1.61 -9.17
C VAL A 84 -12.40 -1.32 -8.86
N ASP A 85 -12.71 -1.01 -7.60
CA ASP A 85 -14.06 -0.65 -7.15
C ASP A 85 -14.06 0.55 -6.20
N ASP A 86 -15.26 1.06 -5.88
CA ASP A 86 -15.45 2.21 -4.99
C ASP A 86 -15.31 1.86 -3.49
N LEU A 87 -15.02 0.60 -3.17
CA LEU A 87 -14.67 0.16 -1.81
C LEU A 87 -13.15 0.21 -1.57
N GLY A 88 -12.40 0.80 -2.50
CA GLY A 88 -10.95 0.95 -2.41
C GLY A 88 -10.21 -0.32 -2.78
N GLN A 89 -10.84 -1.27 -3.46
CA GLN A 89 -10.18 -2.52 -3.81
C GLN A 89 -9.50 -2.43 -5.17
N LEU A 90 -8.27 -2.93 -5.26
CA LEU A 90 -7.60 -3.34 -6.49
C LEU A 90 -7.46 -4.86 -6.45
N CYS A 91 -7.82 -5.57 -7.53
CA CYS A 91 -7.51 -7.00 -7.66
C CYS A 91 -6.79 -7.29 -8.97
N MET A 92 -5.67 -8.03 -8.87
CA MET A 92 -4.97 -8.66 -10.00
C MET A 92 -5.50 -10.09 -10.14
N ARG A 93 -6.27 -10.34 -11.20
CA ARG A 93 -6.86 -11.65 -11.49
C ARG A 93 -6.15 -12.24 -12.70
N ALA A 94 -5.29 -13.23 -12.49
CA ALA A 94 -4.42 -13.74 -13.54
C ALA A 94 -4.25 -15.26 -13.47
N THR A 95 -3.92 -15.85 -14.62
CA THR A 95 -3.38 -17.20 -14.70
C THR A 95 -1.87 -17.10 -14.64
N TRP A 96 -1.27 -17.68 -13.60
CA TRP A 96 0.17 -17.82 -13.44
C TRP A 96 0.60 -19.12 -14.06
N THR A 97 1.64 -19.08 -14.89
CA THR A 97 2.19 -20.24 -15.59
C THR A 97 3.67 -20.37 -15.27
N ASN A 98 4.10 -21.58 -14.92
CA ASN A 98 5.49 -21.96 -14.66
C ASN A 98 5.75 -23.35 -15.26
N ALA A 99 6.92 -23.94 -14.98
CA ALA A 99 7.27 -25.27 -15.48
C ALA A 99 6.39 -26.41 -14.91
N GLU A 100 5.72 -26.18 -13.78
CA GLU A 100 4.84 -27.15 -13.12
C GLU A 100 3.41 -27.09 -13.69
N GLY A 101 3.01 -25.99 -14.32
CA GLY A 101 1.73 -25.82 -14.99
C GLY A 101 1.15 -24.41 -14.87
N ALA A 102 -0.15 -24.31 -15.10
CA ALA A 102 -0.90 -23.06 -15.04
C ALA A 102 -1.97 -23.09 -13.94
N ALA A 103 -2.04 -22.03 -13.14
CA ALA A 103 -3.01 -21.88 -12.06
C ALA A 103 -3.59 -20.46 -12.01
N ARG A 104 -4.90 -20.34 -11.78
CA ARG A 104 -5.55 -19.04 -11.58
C ARG A 104 -5.33 -18.57 -10.15
N ALA A 105 -4.97 -17.30 -9.99
CA ALA A 105 -4.87 -16.64 -8.70
C ALA A 105 -5.42 -15.22 -8.76
N SER A 106 -5.98 -14.78 -7.63
CA SER A 106 -6.42 -13.40 -7.44
C SER A 106 -5.70 -12.82 -6.22
N THR A 107 -4.91 -11.77 -6.43
CA THR A 107 -4.30 -11.00 -5.34
C THR A 107 -4.97 -9.64 -5.27
N CYS A 108 -5.56 -9.32 -4.12
CA CYS A 108 -6.29 -8.08 -3.92
C CYS A 108 -5.66 -7.19 -2.85
N PHE A 109 -5.78 -5.89 -3.02
CA PHE A 109 -5.31 -4.86 -2.12
C PHE A 109 -6.43 -3.86 -1.81
N GLY A 110 -6.65 -3.59 -0.52
CA GLY A 110 -7.55 -2.52 -0.08
C GLY A 110 -6.79 -1.21 0.07
N HIS A 111 -7.45 -0.10 -0.25
CA HIS A 111 -6.90 1.25 -0.18
C HIS A 111 -7.85 2.18 0.56
N ARG A 112 -7.31 2.94 1.50
CA ARG A 112 -8.04 3.99 2.23
C ARG A 112 -7.18 5.23 2.34
N LYS A 113 -7.79 6.40 2.48
CA LYS A 113 -7.11 7.67 2.69
C LYS A 113 -7.54 8.34 3.98
N ILE A 114 -6.60 9.02 4.62
CA ILE A 114 -6.83 9.99 5.71
C ILE A 114 -6.16 11.28 5.27
N GLY A 115 -6.96 12.30 4.92
CA GLY A 115 -6.45 13.47 4.20
C GLY A 115 -5.80 13.04 2.87
N ASN A 116 -4.54 13.41 2.66
CA ASN A 116 -3.77 13.11 1.44
C ASN A 116 -2.86 11.87 1.58
N THR A 117 -2.83 11.24 2.75
CA THR A 117 -2.08 10.00 2.97
C THR A 117 -2.93 8.82 2.56
N ILE A 118 -2.39 7.94 1.72
CA ILE A 118 -3.04 6.72 1.25
C ILE A 118 -2.40 5.53 1.97
N TYR A 119 -3.25 4.66 2.48
CA TYR A 119 -2.90 3.40 3.11
C TYR A 119 -3.31 2.26 2.18
N GLN A 120 -2.50 1.21 2.15
CA GLN A 120 -2.81 -0.02 1.46
C GLN A 120 -2.74 -1.19 2.45
N ARG A 121 -3.52 -2.23 2.21
CA ARG A 121 -3.33 -3.56 2.81
C ARG A 121 -3.48 -4.64 1.76
N ARG A 122 -2.76 -5.74 1.90
CA ARG A 122 -3.07 -6.97 1.15
C ARG A 122 -4.31 -7.63 1.76
N GLN A 123 -5.23 -8.12 0.94
CA GLN A 123 -6.40 -8.86 1.41
C GLN A 123 -6.10 -10.37 1.50
N PRO A 124 -6.80 -11.12 2.39
CA PRO A 124 -7.82 -10.64 3.34
C PRO A 124 -7.26 -10.08 4.66
N ASP A 125 -6.03 -10.43 5.00
CA ASP A 125 -5.49 -10.43 6.36
C ASP A 125 -4.19 -9.61 6.53
N GLY A 126 -3.75 -8.92 5.48
CA GLY A 126 -2.58 -8.06 5.53
C GLY A 126 -2.79 -6.83 6.42
N ASN A 127 -1.70 -6.37 7.03
CA ASN A 127 -1.68 -5.14 7.81
C ASN A 127 -1.83 -3.91 6.91
N TRP A 128 -2.50 -2.88 7.42
CA TRP A 128 -2.48 -1.56 6.80
C TRP A 128 -1.10 -0.92 6.95
N TYR A 129 -0.57 -0.39 5.86
CA TYR A 129 0.66 0.38 5.84
C TYR A 129 0.50 1.63 4.97
N VAL A 130 1.36 2.62 5.15
CA VAL A 130 1.34 3.83 4.32
C VAL A 130 1.85 3.48 2.94
N PHE A 131 0.96 3.55 1.96
CA PHE A 131 1.27 3.33 0.55
C PHE A 131 1.82 4.60 -0.10
N ARG A 132 1.27 5.75 0.29
CA ARG A 132 1.68 7.08 -0.17
C ARG A 132 1.51 8.08 0.96
N HIS A 133 2.60 8.68 1.42
CA HIS A 133 2.53 9.81 2.35
C HIS A 133 1.91 11.05 1.68
N SER A 134 1.36 11.97 2.49
CA SER A 134 0.83 13.24 1.99
C SER A 134 1.88 14.02 1.19
N SER A 135 3.09 14.11 1.73
CA SER A 135 4.31 14.54 1.04
C SER A 135 5.08 13.29 0.62
N LEU A 136 5.27 13.10 -0.68
CA LEU A 136 5.89 11.88 -1.23
C LEU A 136 7.27 11.61 -0.61
N ARG A 137 7.43 10.44 0.00
CA ARG A 137 8.70 9.97 0.58
C ARG A 137 9.38 8.96 -0.33
N GLN A 138 10.69 8.77 -0.17
CA GLN A 138 11.49 7.88 -1.03
C GLN A 138 11.09 6.41 -0.90
N ASP A 139 10.64 6.01 0.28
CA ASP A 139 10.25 4.66 0.66
C ASP A 139 8.76 4.36 0.44
N ASP A 140 7.98 5.32 -0.09
CA ASP A 140 6.58 5.09 -0.46
C ASP A 140 6.49 3.95 -1.48
N GLU A 141 5.67 2.93 -1.18
CA GLU A 141 5.37 1.85 -2.12
C GLU A 141 4.80 2.40 -3.44
N PHE A 142 4.07 3.52 -3.38
CA PHE A 142 3.58 4.26 -4.54
C PHE A 142 4.70 4.62 -5.53
N ARG A 143 5.94 4.83 -5.11
CA ARG A 143 7.07 5.13 -6.03
C ARG A 143 7.51 3.93 -6.86
N LYS A 144 7.12 2.71 -6.47
CA LYS A 144 7.36 1.50 -7.28
C LYS A 144 6.39 1.37 -8.44
N LEU A 145 5.41 2.27 -8.56
CA LEU A 145 4.57 2.41 -9.74
C LEU A 145 5.22 3.37 -10.73
N VAL A 146 5.82 2.80 -11.78
CA VAL A 146 6.52 3.55 -12.82
C VAL A 146 5.76 3.48 -14.14
N SER A 147 5.91 4.49 -15.01
CA SER A 147 5.27 4.50 -16.33
C SER A 147 5.92 3.54 -17.32
N THR A 148 7.20 3.24 -17.16
CA THR A 148 7.96 2.35 -18.05
C THR A 148 7.44 0.91 -17.96
N ASP A 149 7.28 0.26 -19.11
CA ASP A 149 6.98 -1.16 -19.18
C ASP A 149 8.27 -1.99 -19.04
N THR A 150 8.48 -2.53 -17.84
CA THR A 150 9.60 -3.44 -17.53
C THR A 150 9.16 -4.91 -17.45
N VAL A 151 7.93 -5.20 -17.87
CA VAL A 151 7.26 -6.49 -17.60
C VAL A 151 6.98 -7.25 -18.89
N SER A 152 6.47 -6.59 -19.93
CA SER A 152 5.91 -7.29 -21.09
C SER A 152 6.92 -8.12 -21.85
N ALA A 153 8.10 -7.57 -22.13
CA ALA A 153 9.16 -8.30 -22.82
C ALA A 153 9.55 -9.56 -22.04
N LYS A 154 9.72 -9.45 -20.71
CA LYS A 154 10.13 -10.58 -19.89
C LYS A 154 9.04 -11.64 -19.76
N ALA A 155 7.79 -11.24 -19.58
CA ALA A 155 6.66 -12.15 -19.55
C ALA A 155 6.51 -12.90 -20.89
N TYR A 156 6.72 -12.22 -22.02
CA TYR A 156 6.71 -12.84 -23.35
C TYR A 156 7.83 -13.88 -23.53
N GLU A 157 9.06 -13.55 -23.14
CA GLU A 157 10.18 -14.51 -23.15
C GLU A 157 9.87 -15.78 -22.36
N LEU A 158 9.36 -15.63 -21.13
CA LEU A 158 8.99 -16.77 -20.28
C LEU A 158 7.88 -17.61 -20.90
N LYS A 159 6.89 -16.98 -21.54
CA LYS A 159 5.81 -17.66 -22.24
C LYS A 159 6.34 -18.53 -23.39
N GLN A 160 7.26 -18.01 -24.20
CA GLN A 160 7.87 -18.77 -25.29
C GLN A 160 8.72 -19.93 -24.75
N LEU A 161 9.50 -19.69 -23.71
CA LEU A 161 10.34 -20.72 -23.08
C LEU A 161 9.50 -21.89 -22.54
N LEU A 162 8.42 -21.60 -21.82
CA LEU A 162 7.54 -22.62 -21.25
C LEU A 162 6.76 -23.38 -22.33
N LEU A 163 6.32 -22.70 -23.40
CA LEU A 163 5.67 -23.36 -24.54
C LEU A 163 6.61 -24.38 -25.21
N ASN A 164 7.85 -23.99 -25.45
CA ASN A 164 8.85 -24.86 -26.07
C ASN A 164 9.16 -26.09 -25.19
N GLN A 165 9.24 -25.90 -23.87
CA GLN A 165 9.42 -27.00 -22.92
C GLN A 165 8.23 -27.97 -22.94
N GLU A 166 7.00 -27.46 -23.02
CA GLU A 166 5.81 -28.31 -23.10
C GLU A 166 5.77 -29.13 -24.40
N ILE A 167 6.15 -28.54 -25.53
CA ILE A 167 6.26 -29.24 -26.82
C ILE A 167 7.31 -30.36 -26.72
N ALA A 168 8.49 -30.07 -26.20
CA ALA A 168 9.55 -31.07 -26.03
C ALA A 168 9.12 -32.24 -25.14
N ARG A 169 8.34 -31.99 -24.07
CA ARG A 169 7.81 -33.03 -23.17
C ARG A 169 6.75 -33.92 -23.83
N LYS A 170 6.01 -33.42 -24.82
CA LYS A 170 4.93 -34.17 -25.51
C LYS A 170 5.40 -34.89 -26.77
N GLY A 171 6.52 -34.45 -27.37
CA GLY A 171 7.04 -34.96 -28.63
C GLY A 171 8.19 -35.97 -28.52
N GLY A 172 8.62 -36.32 -27.31
CA GLY A 172 9.59 -37.38 -27.02
C GLY A 172 8.94 -38.51 -26.24
#